data_AF-B3CA38-F1
#
_entry.id   AF-B3CA38-F1
#
_cell.length_a   1.000
_cell.length_b   1.000
_cell.length_c   1.000
_cell.angle_alpha   90.00
_cell.angle_beta   90.00
_cell.angle_gamma   90.00
#
_symmetry.space_group_name_H-M   'P 1'
#
loop_
_entity.id
_entity.type
_entity.pdbx_description
1 polymer ?
#
loop_
_entity_poly.entity_id
_entity_poly.type
_entity_poly.pdbx_seq_one_letter_code
_entity_poly.pdbx_strand_id
1 'polypeptide(L)'
;MKTIISFMLFSILTSCIQQESQLEQAISQSGDNHIELEKVLLHYSVKKRKFAYLCAFNNEKWVPIHFGEISENTVTFENVGTGIACIAGYWINDEIVPASYPFLITSTGKPHYLRPDKKQTQTLRLKRKYPLVNWVNRNSDKMVGAKIEASHLPSFIPSVEVSTLSENAYSNYADHFISHPHKYRYWRILIPRKTSIAELEFFSGNDTVPLKGNFFASPKEKGFEQKKAALSDRDKLTSAEIQDWVAIDLGAPASISRIHYLPLTDDNNIVPGETYELLVGDDKGFNSLGMKVAEYSYIDFDSVPVNGLYWIRNHTKGREERIFTFERNRVIFR
;
A
#
# COMPACT_ATOMS: atom_id res chain seq x y z
N MET A 1 -46.10 -15.09 -30.41
CA MET A 1 -45.30 -15.06 -29.16
C MET A 1 -43.97 -15.74 -29.41
N LYS A 2 -42.88 -14.97 -29.26
CA LYS A 2 -41.50 -15.32 -28.85
C LYS A 2 -40.85 -16.60 -29.44
N THR A 3 -39.72 -16.45 -30.13
CA THR A 3 -38.35 -16.63 -29.57
C THR A 3 -37.34 -16.87 -30.71
N ILE A 4 -36.69 -15.82 -31.25
CA ILE A 4 -35.46 -15.96 -32.06
C ILE A 4 -34.58 -14.73 -31.82
N ILE A 5 -33.86 -14.68 -30.70
CA ILE A 5 -32.65 -13.86 -30.54
C ILE A 5 -31.74 -14.62 -29.57
N SER A 6 -30.90 -15.52 -30.08
CA SER A 6 -29.70 -16.00 -29.40
C SER A 6 -28.87 -16.85 -30.35
N PHE A 7 -28.15 -16.23 -31.31
CA PHE A 7 -27.08 -16.92 -32.05
C PHE A 7 -25.99 -15.98 -32.60
N MET A 8 -25.93 -14.73 -32.13
CA MET A 8 -25.00 -13.71 -32.64
C MET A 8 -24.03 -13.15 -31.58
N LEU A 9 -23.76 -13.92 -30.52
CA LEU A 9 -22.74 -13.57 -29.51
C LEU A 9 -21.67 -14.64 -29.29
N PHE A 10 -21.73 -15.80 -29.96
CA PHE A 10 -20.74 -16.87 -29.80
C PHE A 10 -19.62 -16.86 -30.85
N SER A 11 -19.77 -16.09 -31.92
CA SER A 11 -18.85 -16.06 -33.07
C SER A 11 -17.69 -15.06 -32.95
N ILE A 12 -17.68 -14.20 -31.92
CA ILE A 12 -16.61 -13.21 -31.70
C ILE A 12 -15.52 -13.77 -30.76
N LEU A 13 -15.88 -14.71 -29.86
CA LEU A 13 -14.93 -15.34 -28.94
C LEU A 13 -14.12 -16.48 -29.59
N THR A 14 -14.66 -17.14 -30.63
CA THR A 14 -13.94 -18.21 -31.34
C THR A 14 -12.89 -17.69 -32.30
N SER A 15 -13.05 -16.47 -32.84
CA SER A 15 -12.13 -15.89 -33.83
C SER A 15 -10.74 -15.62 -33.25
N CYS A 16 -10.64 -15.09 -32.03
CA CYS A 16 -9.34 -14.77 -31.41
C CYS A 16 -8.59 -16.03 -30.95
N ILE A 17 -9.31 -17.00 -30.37
CA ILE A 17 -8.71 -18.29 -29.93
C ILE A 17 -8.23 -19.09 -31.16
N GLN A 18 -8.97 -19.04 -32.26
CA GLN A 18 -8.62 -19.74 -33.49
C GLN A 18 -7.39 -19.09 -34.16
N GLN A 19 -7.19 -17.78 -34.02
CA GLN A 19 -6.06 -17.06 -34.61
C GLN A 19 -4.74 -17.31 -33.88
N GLU A 20 -4.74 -17.41 -32.54
CA GLU A 20 -3.57 -17.88 -31.77
C GLU A 20 -3.23 -19.33 -32.13
N SER A 21 -4.24 -20.21 -32.23
CA SER A 21 -4.02 -21.62 -32.58
C SER A 21 -3.43 -21.80 -33.99
N GLN A 22 -3.83 -20.97 -34.95
CA GLN A 22 -3.34 -21.05 -36.33
C GLN A 22 -1.90 -20.57 -36.47
N LEU A 23 -1.50 -19.55 -35.69
CA LEU A 23 -0.13 -19.04 -35.70
C LEU A 23 0.84 -20.06 -35.10
N GLU A 24 0.51 -20.65 -33.95
CA GLU A 24 1.33 -21.71 -33.34
C GLU A 24 1.43 -22.93 -34.25
N GLN A 25 0.33 -23.29 -34.91
CA GLN A 25 0.31 -24.39 -35.87
C GLN A 25 1.15 -24.08 -37.12
N ALA A 26 1.14 -22.83 -37.61
CA ALA A 26 1.98 -22.40 -38.74
C ALA A 26 3.47 -22.39 -38.37
N ILE A 27 3.83 -21.96 -37.15
CA ILE A 27 5.21 -22.03 -36.64
C ILE A 27 5.64 -23.49 -36.51
N SER A 28 4.81 -24.35 -35.93
CA SER A 28 5.11 -25.79 -35.80
C SER A 28 5.29 -26.48 -37.16
N GLN A 29 4.48 -26.14 -38.16
CA GLN A 29 4.58 -26.72 -39.51
C GLN A 29 5.75 -26.19 -40.33
N SER A 30 6.34 -25.05 -39.94
CA SER A 30 7.44 -24.44 -40.68
C SER A 30 8.80 -25.13 -40.49
N GLY A 31 8.93 -26.02 -39.50
CA GLY A 31 10.14 -26.83 -39.27
C GLY A 31 11.42 -25.99 -39.24
N ASP A 32 12.41 -26.37 -40.04
CA ASP A 32 13.70 -25.67 -40.13
C ASP A 32 13.58 -24.24 -40.70
N ASN A 33 12.48 -23.92 -41.39
CA ASN A 33 12.22 -22.59 -41.95
C ASN A 33 11.54 -21.62 -40.97
N HIS A 34 11.30 -22.02 -39.71
CA HIS A 34 10.60 -21.15 -38.75
C HIS A 34 11.33 -19.81 -38.52
N ILE A 35 12.66 -19.77 -38.63
CA ILE A 35 13.45 -18.53 -38.50
C ILE A 35 13.09 -17.51 -39.59
N GLU A 36 12.84 -17.96 -40.83
CA GLU A 36 12.43 -17.08 -41.91
C GLU A 36 10.94 -16.69 -41.78
N LEU A 37 10.09 -17.62 -41.33
CA LEU A 37 8.69 -17.31 -41.03
C LEU A 37 8.59 -16.28 -39.90
N GLU A 38 9.40 -16.39 -38.85
CA GLU A 38 9.51 -15.40 -37.78
C GLU A 38 9.95 -14.05 -38.32
N LYS A 39 10.93 -13.99 -39.25
CA LYS A 39 11.32 -12.72 -39.89
C LYS A 39 10.20 -12.11 -40.71
N VAL A 40 9.40 -12.91 -41.43
CA VAL A 40 8.22 -12.45 -42.18
C VAL A 40 7.13 -11.95 -41.23
N LEU A 41 6.85 -12.69 -40.17
CA LEU A 41 5.92 -12.28 -39.12
C LEU A 41 6.38 -10.99 -38.46
N LEU A 42 7.68 -10.85 -38.18
CA LEU A 42 8.28 -9.63 -37.64
C LEU A 42 8.19 -8.47 -38.64
N HIS A 43 8.38 -8.73 -39.94
CA HIS A 43 8.26 -7.73 -40.99
C HIS A 43 6.82 -7.21 -41.13
N TYR A 44 5.82 -8.09 -41.06
CA TYR A 44 4.39 -7.74 -41.19
C TYR A 44 3.71 -7.40 -39.84
N SER A 45 4.30 -7.74 -38.70
CA SER A 45 3.81 -7.31 -37.37
C SER A 45 4.04 -5.83 -37.13
N VAL A 46 4.97 -5.22 -37.88
CA VAL A 46 5.24 -3.79 -37.87
C VAL A 46 4.14 -3.06 -38.66
N LYS A 47 2.90 -3.11 -38.15
CA LYS A 47 1.96 -2.02 -38.41
C LYS A 47 2.60 -0.77 -37.81
N LYS A 48 3.07 0.15 -38.67
CA LYS A 48 3.38 1.52 -38.25
C LYS A 48 2.15 2.05 -37.52
N ARG A 49 2.29 2.28 -36.22
CA ARG A 49 1.20 2.73 -35.38
C ARG A 49 0.94 4.19 -35.71
N LYS A 50 -0.33 4.54 -35.94
CA LYS A 50 -0.72 5.92 -36.24
C LYS A 50 -0.72 6.79 -34.99
N PHE A 51 -1.07 6.21 -33.84
CA PHE A 51 -1.19 6.93 -32.58
C PHE A 51 -0.33 6.30 -31.50
N ALA A 52 0.18 7.15 -30.61
CA ALA A 52 0.75 6.77 -29.32
C ALA A 52 -0.10 7.40 -28.21
N TYR A 53 -0.07 6.76 -27.05
CA TYR A 53 -0.87 7.13 -25.89
C TYR A 53 0.06 7.48 -24.74
N LEU A 54 -0.19 8.63 -24.12
CA LEU A 54 0.38 8.94 -22.82
C LEU A 54 -0.49 8.28 -21.76
N CYS A 55 0.13 7.48 -20.90
CA CYS A 55 -0.58 6.73 -19.88
C CYS A 55 -0.06 7.09 -18.49
N ALA A 56 -0.98 7.23 -17.53
CA ALA A 56 -0.66 7.35 -16.11
C ALA A 56 -0.99 6.05 -15.37
N PHE A 57 -0.33 5.81 -14.25
CA PHE A 57 -0.59 4.62 -13.44
C PHE A 57 -1.77 4.84 -12.49
N ASN A 58 -2.80 4.00 -12.57
CA ASN A 58 -4.01 4.13 -11.75
C ASN A 58 -3.97 3.29 -10.45
N ASN A 59 -2.79 2.86 -10.00
CA ASN A 59 -2.54 1.91 -8.91
C ASN A 59 -2.69 0.42 -9.27
N GLU A 60 -3.03 0.10 -10.51
CA GLU A 60 -3.17 -1.29 -10.97
C GLU A 60 -2.52 -1.49 -12.34
N LYS A 61 -2.79 -0.58 -13.28
CA LYS A 61 -2.29 -0.63 -14.65
C LYS A 61 -2.02 0.76 -15.21
N TRP A 62 -1.34 0.79 -16.36
CA TRP A 62 -1.22 1.99 -17.17
C TRP A 62 -2.54 2.28 -17.87
N VAL A 63 -3.07 3.49 -17.69
CA VAL A 63 -4.34 3.94 -18.28
C VAL A 63 -4.09 5.16 -19.16
N PRO A 64 -4.59 5.19 -20.40
CA PRO A 64 -4.45 6.35 -21.28
C PRO A 64 -5.08 7.60 -20.67
N ILE A 65 -4.35 8.71 -20.73
CA ILE A 65 -4.81 10.05 -20.31
C ILE A 65 -4.72 11.07 -21.45
N HIS A 66 -3.94 10.78 -22.49
CA HIS A 66 -3.81 11.58 -23.70
C HIS A 66 -3.38 10.68 -24.87
N PHE A 67 -3.56 11.13 -26.10
CA PHE A 67 -3.02 10.47 -27.30
C PHE A 67 -2.50 11.50 -28.31
N GLY A 68 -1.65 11.08 -29.23
CA GLY A 68 -1.13 11.94 -30.30
C GLY A 68 -0.77 11.11 -31.53
N GLU A 69 -0.84 11.75 -32.70
CA GLU A 69 -0.42 11.12 -33.96
C GLU A 69 1.10 11.03 -34.02
N ILE A 70 1.60 9.90 -34.52
CA ILE A 70 3.03 9.65 -34.66
C ILE A 70 3.49 10.23 -36.00
N SER A 71 4.40 11.20 -35.94
CA SER A 71 5.06 11.78 -37.10
C SER A 71 6.56 11.63 -36.96
N GLU A 72 7.23 11.08 -37.98
CA GLU A 72 8.69 10.92 -38.00
C GLU A 72 9.24 10.20 -36.75
N ASN A 73 8.53 9.16 -36.28
CA ASN A 73 8.82 8.40 -35.04
C ASN A 73 8.76 9.21 -33.75
N THR A 74 8.14 10.39 -33.78
CA THR A 74 7.92 11.24 -32.61
C THR A 74 6.43 11.48 -32.39
N VAL A 75 6.06 11.78 -31.15
CA VAL A 75 4.71 12.17 -30.76
C VAL A 75 4.81 13.31 -29.75
N THR A 76 3.90 14.27 -29.86
CA THR A 76 3.77 15.37 -28.91
C THR A 76 2.44 15.23 -28.17
N PHE A 77 2.49 15.35 -26.85
CA PHE A 77 1.31 15.42 -26.00
C PHE A 77 1.23 16.83 -25.42
N GLU A 78 0.17 17.56 -25.75
CA GLU A 78 -0.01 18.95 -25.32
C GLU A 78 -0.83 19.03 -24.03
N ASN A 79 -0.71 20.14 -23.29
CA ASN A 79 -1.52 20.44 -22.10
C ASN A 79 -1.53 19.34 -21.02
N VAL A 80 -0.39 18.68 -20.82
CA VAL A 80 -0.25 17.59 -19.85
C VAL A 80 0.17 18.14 -18.48
N GLY A 81 -0.48 17.64 -17.42
CA GLY A 81 -0.10 17.92 -16.04
C GLY A 81 1.32 17.43 -15.71
N THR A 82 2.02 18.17 -14.84
CA THR A 82 3.38 17.83 -14.40
C THR A 82 3.36 17.03 -13.10
N GLY A 83 4.47 16.37 -12.77
CA GLY A 83 4.65 15.70 -11.47
C GLY A 83 4.05 14.29 -11.35
N ILE A 84 3.40 13.78 -12.38
CA ILE A 84 2.93 12.39 -12.47
C ILE A 84 3.94 11.51 -13.21
N ALA A 85 4.00 10.23 -12.85
CA ALA A 85 4.74 9.22 -13.59
C ALA A 85 3.90 8.68 -14.76
N CYS A 86 4.50 8.68 -15.94
CA CYS A 86 3.86 8.30 -17.18
C CYS A 86 4.70 7.29 -17.98
N ILE A 87 4.04 6.62 -18.92
CA ILE A 87 4.68 5.97 -20.06
C ILE A 87 4.07 6.49 -21.36
N ALA A 88 4.82 6.42 -22.45
CA ALA A 88 4.25 6.40 -23.78
C ALA A 88 4.05 4.94 -24.19
N GLY A 89 2.90 4.62 -24.78
CA GLY A 89 2.58 3.26 -25.20
C GLY A 89 1.67 3.20 -26.41
N TYR A 90 1.48 2.00 -26.92
CA TYR A 90 0.55 1.69 -28.00
C TYR A 90 -0.68 0.99 -27.46
N TRP A 91 -1.84 1.30 -28.02
CA TRP A 91 -3.05 0.51 -27.82
C TRP A 91 -3.02 -0.71 -28.76
N ILE A 92 -2.87 -1.90 -28.19
CA ILE A 92 -2.77 -3.17 -28.94
C ILE A 92 -3.64 -4.19 -28.21
N ASN A 93 -4.58 -4.80 -28.94
CA ASN A 93 -5.47 -5.85 -28.41
C ASN A 93 -6.14 -5.46 -27.08
N ASP A 94 -6.68 -4.23 -27.01
CA ASP A 94 -7.34 -3.66 -25.84
C ASP A 94 -6.46 -3.46 -24.59
N GLU A 95 -5.15 -3.51 -24.78
CA GLU A 95 -4.16 -3.25 -23.75
C GLU A 95 -3.18 -2.15 -24.13
N ILE A 96 -2.58 -1.54 -23.11
CA ILE A 96 -1.43 -0.65 -23.29
C ILE A 96 -0.15 -1.46 -23.27
N VAL A 97 0.54 -1.45 -24.41
CA VAL A 97 1.90 -1.97 -24.54
C VAL A 97 2.88 -0.80 -24.41
N PRO A 98 3.77 -0.81 -23.40
CA PRO A 98 4.78 0.25 -23.26
C PRO A 98 5.66 0.39 -24.51
N ALA A 99 5.95 1.64 -24.88
CA ALA A 99 6.83 2.02 -25.97
C ALA A 99 7.97 2.94 -25.48
N SER A 100 8.04 3.16 -24.17
CA SER A 100 9.07 3.95 -23.50
C SER A 100 9.32 3.42 -22.11
N TYR A 101 10.49 3.73 -21.55
CA TYR A 101 10.69 3.69 -20.10
C TYR A 101 9.68 4.62 -19.40
N PRO A 102 9.31 4.35 -18.13
CA PRO A 102 8.58 5.32 -17.33
C PRO A 102 9.33 6.64 -17.24
N PHE A 103 8.61 7.75 -17.16
CA PHE A 103 9.20 9.08 -17.02
C PHE A 103 8.34 9.99 -16.16
N LEU A 104 8.98 10.96 -15.52
CA LEU A 104 8.32 12.07 -14.86
C LEU A 104 8.22 13.25 -15.82
N ILE A 105 7.06 13.90 -15.86
CA ILE A 105 6.89 15.15 -16.61
C ILE A 105 7.40 16.29 -15.73
N THR A 106 8.50 16.94 -16.16
CA THR A 106 9.09 18.05 -15.42
C THR A 106 8.30 19.34 -15.61
N SER A 107 8.57 20.35 -14.78
CA SER A 107 7.97 21.70 -14.90
C SER A 107 8.27 22.39 -16.24
N THR A 108 9.31 21.95 -16.97
CA THR A 108 9.64 22.46 -18.31
C THR A 108 8.90 21.72 -19.42
N GLY A 109 8.00 20.78 -19.09
CA GLY A 109 7.31 19.92 -20.06
C GLY A 109 8.19 18.84 -20.69
N LYS A 110 9.43 18.65 -20.21
CA LYS A 110 10.33 17.62 -20.74
C LYS A 110 10.23 16.32 -19.94
N PRO A 111 10.30 15.14 -20.58
CA PRO A 111 10.31 13.88 -19.86
C PRO A 111 11.67 13.66 -19.17
N HIS A 112 11.65 13.31 -17.89
CA HIS A 112 12.78 12.74 -17.18
C HIS A 112 12.59 11.23 -17.04
N TYR A 113 13.29 10.46 -17.86
CA TYR A 113 13.16 9.01 -17.92
C TYR A 113 13.76 8.31 -16.69
N LEU A 114 12.98 7.42 -16.10
CA LEU A 114 13.33 6.53 -14.99
C LEU A 114 13.86 5.23 -15.59
N ARG A 115 15.18 5.20 -15.84
CA ARG A 115 15.87 4.06 -16.45
C ARG A 115 16.65 3.31 -15.38
N PRO A 116 16.23 2.09 -14.99
CA PRO A 116 16.94 1.34 -13.97
C PRO A 116 18.37 0.99 -14.44
N ASP A 117 19.38 1.43 -13.69
CA ASP A 117 20.78 1.07 -13.96
C ASP A 117 21.11 -0.24 -13.24
N LYS A 118 21.17 -1.35 -13.99
CA LYS A 118 21.44 -2.68 -13.42
C LYS A 118 22.88 -2.85 -12.93
N LYS A 119 23.80 -1.97 -13.29
CA LYS A 119 25.21 -2.03 -12.83
C LYS A 119 25.40 -1.36 -11.48
N GLN A 120 24.49 -0.47 -11.09
CA GLN A 120 24.52 0.25 -9.82
C GLN A 120 23.28 -0.11 -9.01
N THR A 121 23.50 -0.67 -7.82
CA THR A 121 22.40 -1.14 -6.98
C THR A 121 22.41 -0.47 -5.61
N GLN A 122 21.25 -0.52 -4.95
CA GLN A 122 21.01 0.02 -3.63
C GLN A 122 20.11 -0.91 -2.82
N THR A 123 20.11 -0.75 -1.49
CA THR A 123 19.13 -1.39 -0.61
C THR A 123 17.96 -0.45 -0.39
N LEU A 124 16.75 -0.95 -0.58
CA LEU A 124 15.51 -0.23 -0.29
C LEU A 124 14.87 -0.77 0.98
N ARG A 125 14.66 0.10 1.97
CA ARG A 125 13.79 -0.19 3.12
C ARG A 125 12.41 0.40 2.90
N LEU A 126 11.41 -0.46 2.77
CA LEU A 126 10.02 -0.06 2.58
C LEU A 126 9.24 -0.25 3.89
N LYS A 127 8.50 0.79 4.29
CA LYS A 127 7.64 0.76 5.50
C LYS A 127 6.15 0.80 5.18
N ARG A 128 5.79 1.14 3.95
CA ARG A 128 4.40 1.27 3.48
C ARG A 128 4.29 0.88 2.01
N LYS A 129 3.12 0.39 1.61
CA LYS A 129 2.75 0.13 0.20
C LYS A 129 1.98 1.29 -0.47
N TYR A 130 1.50 2.23 0.35
CA TYR A 130 0.76 3.41 -0.09
C TYR A 130 1.15 4.65 0.74
N PRO A 131 1.09 5.88 0.19
CA PRO A 131 1.32 7.11 0.95
C PRO A 131 0.49 7.15 2.23
N LEU A 132 1.12 7.56 3.34
CA LEU A 132 0.35 7.88 4.54
C LEU A 132 -0.44 9.17 4.29
N VAL A 133 -1.76 9.05 4.24
CA VAL A 133 -2.63 10.20 3.97
C VAL A 133 -2.68 11.11 5.20
N ASN A 134 -2.57 12.42 4.97
CA ASN A 134 -2.48 13.43 6.03
C ASN A 134 -3.57 13.32 7.10
N TRP A 135 -4.82 13.03 6.71
CA TRP A 135 -5.92 12.97 7.67
C TRP A 135 -5.81 11.75 8.62
N VAL A 136 -5.30 10.62 8.12
CA VAL A 136 -5.02 9.41 8.91
C VAL A 136 -3.88 9.70 9.88
N ASN A 137 -2.77 10.28 9.40
CA ASN A 137 -1.65 10.65 10.26
C ASN A 137 -2.07 11.65 11.35
N ARG A 138 -2.91 12.63 11.00
CA ARG A 138 -3.46 13.59 11.97
C ARG A 138 -4.29 12.91 13.07
N ASN A 139 -4.89 11.75 12.83
CA ASN A 139 -5.59 11.00 13.87
C ASN A 139 -4.56 10.42 14.87
N SER A 140 -3.51 9.78 14.36
CA SER A 140 -2.39 9.29 15.17
C SER A 140 -1.70 10.41 15.98
N ASP A 141 -1.44 11.56 15.37
CA ASP A 141 -0.85 12.75 16.04
C ASP A 141 -1.68 13.25 17.23
N LYS A 142 -3.01 13.00 17.27
CA LYS A 142 -3.86 13.44 18.37
C LYS A 142 -3.64 12.65 19.65
N MET A 143 -3.02 11.47 19.59
CA MET A 143 -2.64 10.70 20.76
C MET A 143 -1.36 11.21 21.43
N VAL A 144 -0.55 12.00 20.73
CA VAL A 144 0.66 12.61 21.31
C VAL A 144 0.25 13.56 22.43
N GLY A 145 0.85 13.38 23.61
CA GLY A 145 0.50 14.06 24.84
C GLY A 145 -0.54 13.35 25.70
N ALA A 146 -1.02 12.17 25.29
CA ALA A 146 -1.94 11.39 26.12
C ALA A 146 -1.27 10.92 27.41
N LYS A 147 -1.96 11.11 28.54
CA LYS A 147 -1.45 10.78 29.87
C LYS A 147 -1.94 9.42 30.29
N ILE A 148 -1.06 8.63 30.89
CA ILE A 148 -1.38 7.33 31.44
C ILE A 148 -1.46 7.48 32.95
N GLU A 149 -2.61 7.14 33.51
CA GLU A 149 -2.85 7.21 34.95
C GLU A 149 -3.31 5.86 35.50
N ALA A 150 -3.02 5.62 36.77
CA ALA A 150 -3.40 4.41 37.48
C ALA A 150 -4.08 4.71 38.81
N SER A 151 -4.98 3.82 39.26
CA SER A 151 -5.66 3.94 40.54
C SER A 151 -6.12 2.59 41.09
N HIS A 152 -6.32 2.55 42.41
CA HIS A 152 -7.02 1.45 43.09
C HIS A 152 -8.56 1.60 43.02
N LEU A 153 -9.07 2.77 42.61
CA LEU A 153 -10.49 3.09 42.56
C LEU A 153 -10.94 3.40 41.12
N PRO A 154 -12.14 2.96 40.69
CA PRO A 154 -12.64 3.20 39.33
C PRO A 154 -12.95 4.68 39.06
N SER A 155 -13.08 5.50 40.12
CA SER A 155 -13.23 6.95 40.02
C SER A 155 -11.94 7.67 39.64
N PHE A 156 -10.78 7.00 39.74
CA PHE A 156 -9.45 7.62 39.61
C PHE A 156 -9.21 8.77 40.60
N ILE A 157 -9.82 8.69 41.80
CA ILE A 157 -9.60 9.66 42.88
C ILE A 157 -9.22 8.90 44.15
N PRO A 158 -7.94 8.96 44.60
CA PRO A 158 -6.82 9.57 43.90
C PRO A 158 -6.36 8.74 42.69
N SER A 159 -5.71 9.38 41.72
CA SER A 159 -4.93 8.72 40.66
C SER A 159 -3.47 9.14 40.74
N VAL A 160 -2.62 8.34 40.10
CA VAL A 160 -1.19 8.62 39.90
C VAL A 160 -0.93 8.70 38.41
N GLU A 161 -0.34 9.81 37.95
CA GLU A 161 0.19 9.91 36.59
C GLU A 161 1.47 9.07 36.50
N VAL A 162 1.48 8.13 35.55
CA VAL A 162 2.53 7.13 35.40
C VAL A 162 3.45 7.45 34.23
N SER A 163 2.90 7.97 33.13
CA SER A 163 3.67 8.29 31.93
C SER A 163 2.85 9.16 30.96
N THR A 164 3.49 9.67 29.91
CA THR A 164 2.86 10.36 28.79
C THR A 164 3.32 9.76 27.45
N LEU A 165 2.42 9.63 26.47
CA LEU A 165 2.75 9.27 25.09
C LEU A 165 3.43 10.47 24.42
N SER A 166 4.70 10.34 24.02
CA SER A 166 5.48 11.44 23.42
C SER A 166 5.62 11.38 21.91
N GLU A 167 5.33 10.24 21.28
CA GLU A 167 5.62 10.00 19.86
C GLU A 167 4.37 9.65 19.06
N ASN A 168 4.36 10.09 17.79
CA ASN A 168 3.35 9.69 16.83
C ASN A 168 3.66 8.27 16.32
N ALA A 169 2.69 7.37 16.40
CA ALA A 169 2.81 5.99 15.89
C ALA A 169 2.69 5.87 14.36
N TYR A 170 2.48 6.99 13.65
CA TYR A 170 2.30 7.09 12.20
C TYR A 170 1.27 6.10 11.65
N SER A 171 0.16 5.94 12.39
CA SER A 171 -0.93 5.03 11.99
C SER A 171 -0.47 3.56 11.85
N ASN A 172 0.52 3.17 12.64
CA ASN A 172 1.04 1.82 12.77
C ASN A 172 0.97 1.37 14.23
N TYR A 173 1.23 0.09 14.48
CA TYR A 173 1.42 -0.40 15.85
C TYR A 173 2.62 0.30 16.49
N ALA A 174 2.45 0.66 17.75
CA ALA A 174 3.50 1.23 18.58
C ALA A 174 3.47 0.62 19.98
N ASP A 175 4.64 0.60 20.61
CA ASP A 175 4.81 0.22 22.00
C ASP A 175 5.20 1.44 22.81
N HIS A 176 4.46 1.67 23.89
CA HIS A 176 4.81 2.64 24.91
C HIS A 176 5.23 1.91 26.19
N PHE A 177 6.50 2.04 26.55
CA PHE A 177 7.07 1.39 27.72
C PHE A 177 6.89 2.25 28.97
N ILE A 178 6.52 1.60 30.07
CA ILE A 178 6.27 2.21 31.37
C ILE A 178 7.24 1.62 32.39
N SER A 179 7.96 2.51 33.08
CA SER A 179 8.81 2.14 34.21
C SER A 179 8.14 2.58 35.51
N HIS A 180 7.20 1.78 36.02
CA HIS A 180 6.49 2.06 37.27
C HIS A 180 6.34 0.81 38.14
N PRO A 181 6.81 0.83 39.41
CA PRO A 181 6.93 -0.38 40.23
C PRO A 181 5.62 -0.81 40.91
N HIS A 182 4.61 0.08 40.98
CA HIS A 182 3.39 -0.18 41.73
C HIS A 182 2.31 -0.86 40.89
N LYS A 183 1.50 -1.68 41.57
CA LYS A 183 0.38 -2.41 40.98
C LYS A 183 -0.93 -1.68 41.23
N TYR A 184 -1.74 -1.54 40.19
CA TYR A 184 -3.06 -0.91 40.26
C TYR A 184 -4.09 -1.75 39.52
N ARG A 185 -5.34 -1.66 39.97
CA ARG A 185 -6.45 -2.40 39.33
C ARG A 185 -6.97 -1.66 38.10
N TYR A 186 -6.99 -0.34 38.15
CA TYR A 186 -7.52 0.51 37.09
C TYR A 186 -6.42 1.33 36.44
N TRP A 187 -6.40 1.34 35.12
CA TRP A 187 -5.47 2.12 34.31
C TRP A 187 -6.24 2.87 33.24
N ARG A 188 -5.94 4.15 33.03
CA ARG A 188 -6.58 4.97 31.99
C ARG A 188 -5.59 5.72 31.13
N ILE A 189 -6.00 5.99 29.91
CA ILE A 189 -5.32 6.88 28.97
C ILE A 189 -6.22 8.11 28.79
N LEU A 190 -5.76 9.27 29.24
CA LEU A 190 -6.40 10.56 29.03
C LEU A 190 -6.00 11.08 27.65
N ILE A 191 -6.98 11.29 26.80
CA ILE A 191 -6.81 11.67 25.41
C ILE A 191 -6.82 13.21 25.32
N PRO A 192 -5.76 13.84 24.80
CA PRO A 192 -5.68 15.30 24.77
C PRO A 192 -6.58 15.90 23.70
N ARG A 193 -6.85 15.14 22.63
CA ARG A 193 -7.66 15.54 21.49
C ARG A 193 -8.43 14.34 20.95
N LYS A 194 -9.73 14.53 20.69
CA LYS A 194 -10.63 13.50 20.17
C LYS A 194 -10.03 12.71 19.00
N THR A 195 -9.86 11.40 19.19
CA THR A 195 -9.16 10.50 18.27
C THR A 195 -9.81 9.13 18.21
N SER A 196 -9.32 8.25 17.34
CA SER A 196 -9.79 6.86 17.24
C SER A 196 -8.64 5.89 17.49
N ILE A 197 -8.92 4.86 18.26
CA ILE A 197 -7.96 3.79 18.61
C ILE A 197 -8.54 2.49 18.03
N ALA A 198 -7.75 1.80 17.21
CA ALA A 198 -8.10 0.51 16.64
C ALA A 198 -7.80 -0.60 17.66
N GLU A 199 -6.57 -0.70 18.16
CA GLU A 199 -6.19 -1.74 19.13
C GLU A 199 -5.55 -1.13 20.36
N LEU A 200 -5.77 -1.74 21.52
CA LEU A 200 -5.19 -1.34 22.79
C LEU A 200 -4.97 -2.56 23.69
N GLU A 201 -3.71 -2.88 23.96
CA GLU A 201 -3.31 -4.02 24.77
C GLU A 201 -2.31 -3.59 25.85
N PHE A 202 -2.38 -4.23 27.02
CA PHE A 202 -1.53 -3.93 28.16
C PHE A 202 -0.75 -5.16 28.57
N PHE A 203 0.53 -5.01 28.87
CA PHE A 203 1.42 -6.12 29.24
C PHE A 203 2.12 -5.84 30.57
N SER A 204 2.48 -6.92 31.26
CA SER A 204 3.27 -6.88 32.49
C SER A 204 4.62 -7.55 32.27
N GLY A 205 5.69 -7.01 32.87
CA GLY A 205 7.04 -7.54 32.72
C GLY A 205 7.45 -7.71 31.25
N ASN A 206 7.94 -8.90 30.92
CA ASN A 206 8.35 -9.32 29.57
C ASN A 206 7.34 -10.29 28.92
N ASP A 207 6.09 -10.29 29.39
CA ASP A 207 5.07 -11.23 28.91
C ASP A 207 4.70 -10.94 27.45
N THR A 208 4.43 -12.02 26.71
CA THR A 208 3.95 -11.96 25.31
C THR A 208 2.42 -12.01 25.20
N VAL A 209 1.73 -12.29 26.30
CA VAL A 209 0.26 -12.36 26.37
C VAL A 209 -0.25 -11.10 27.09
N PRO A 210 -1.21 -10.37 26.51
CA PRO A 210 -1.74 -9.18 27.14
C PRO A 210 -2.57 -9.52 28.38
N LEU A 211 -2.56 -8.61 29.35
CA LEU A 211 -3.41 -8.64 30.53
C LEU A 211 -4.88 -8.60 30.11
N LYS A 212 -5.70 -9.44 30.74
CA LYS A 212 -7.15 -9.44 30.54
C LYS A 212 -7.81 -8.41 31.45
N GLY A 213 -8.84 -7.75 30.93
CA GLY A 213 -9.63 -6.80 31.69
C GLY A 213 -10.84 -6.33 30.90
N ASN A 214 -11.66 -5.49 31.54
CA ASN A 214 -12.84 -4.90 30.92
C ASN A 214 -12.57 -3.43 30.59
N PHE A 215 -12.73 -3.07 29.32
CA PHE A 215 -12.68 -1.68 28.91
C PHE A 215 -13.92 -0.92 29.37
N PHE A 216 -13.69 0.29 29.87
CA PHE A 216 -14.69 1.31 30.19
C PHE A 216 -14.13 2.69 29.85
N ALA A 217 -14.96 3.72 29.80
CA ALA A 217 -14.54 5.05 29.38
C ALA A 217 -15.24 6.16 30.17
N SER A 218 -14.84 7.40 29.90
CA SER A 218 -15.53 8.58 30.42
C SER A 218 -17.04 8.51 30.12
N PRO A 219 -17.92 8.94 31.05
CA PRO A 219 -19.35 9.09 30.76
C PRO A 219 -19.66 10.02 29.57
N LYS A 220 -18.68 10.81 29.11
CA LYS A 220 -18.79 11.62 27.89
C LYS A 220 -18.78 10.79 26.60
N GLU A 221 -18.24 9.57 26.62
CA GLU A 221 -18.14 8.68 25.45
C GLU A 221 -19.47 7.96 25.18
N LYS A 222 -20.41 8.68 24.55
CA LYS A 222 -21.72 8.12 24.20
C LYS A 222 -21.56 6.96 23.21
N GLY A 223 -22.16 5.82 23.54
CA GLY A 223 -22.13 4.63 22.68
C GLY A 223 -20.81 3.85 22.72
N PHE A 224 -19.96 4.09 23.73
CA PHE A 224 -18.69 3.37 23.90
C PHE A 224 -18.91 1.86 24.03
N GLU A 225 -19.95 1.43 24.75
CA GLU A 225 -20.23 0.00 24.95
C GLU A 225 -20.41 -0.79 23.65
N GLN A 226 -20.98 -0.18 22.60
CA GLN A 226 -21.12 -0.83 21.29
C GLN A 226 -19.82 -0.87 20.50
N LYS A 227 -18.84 -0.03 20.84
CA LYS A 227 -17.57 0.13 20.10
C LYS A 227 -16.36 -0.43 20.82
N LYS A 228 -16.42 -0.66 22.13
CA LYS A 228 -15.27 -1.04 22.95
C LYS A 228 -14.62 -2.37 22.53
N ALA A 229 -15.37 -3.24 21.87
CA ALA A 229 -14.84 -4.49 21.32
C ALA A 229 -13.72 -4.23 20.31
N ALA A 230 -13.81 -3.13 19.53
CA ALA A 230 -12.81 -2.74 18.54
C ALA A 230 -11.41 -2.69 19.14
N LEU A 231 -11.26 -2.19 20.38
CA LEU A 231 -9.98 -2.05 21.07
C LEU A 231 -9.19 -3.36 21.27
N SER A 232 -9.79 -4.52 20.97
CA SER A 232 -9.17 -5.83 21.21
C SER A 232 -9.72 -6.95 20.30
N ASP A 233 -10.41 -6.60 19.20
CA ASP A 233 -11.03 -7.60 18.32
C ASP A 233 -10.06 -8.18 17.28
N ARG A 234 -8.83 -7.63 17.19
CA ARG A 234 -7.78 -7.99 16.23
C ARG A 234 -8.14 -7.64 14.79
N ASP A 235 -9.14 -6.81 14.58
CA ASP A 235 -9.47 -6.21 13.30
C ASP A 235 -9.00 -4.75 13.26
N LYS A 236 -7.84 -4.54 12.62
CA LYS A 236 -7.20 -3.22 12.51
C LYS A 236 -8.09 -2.13 11.89
N LEU A 237 -9.13 -2.51 11.14
CA LEU A 237 -10.01 -1.57 10.45
C LEU A 237 -11.25 -1.21 11.29
N THR A 238 -11.46 -1.85 12.44
CA THR A 238 -12.42 -1.36 13.45
C THR A 238 -11.72 -0.36 14.37
N SER A 239 -12.47 0.55 14.98
CA SER A 239 -11.91 1.47 15.97
C SER A 239 -12.96 2.04 16.92
N ALA A 240 -12.52 2.41 18.12
CA ALA A 240 -13.30 3.17 19.08
C ALA A 240 -12.86 4.64 19.07
N GLU A 241 -13.82 5.55 18.95
CA GLU A 241 -13.59 6.99 19.06
C GLU A 241 -13.59 7.40 20.54
N ILE A 242 -12.54 8.08 20.98
CA ILE A 242 -12.33 8.51 22.37
C ILE A 242 -12.08 10.03 22.39
N GLN A 243 -12.84 10.75 23.21
CA GLN A 243 -12.73 12.20 23.38
C GLN A 243 -12.03 12.62 24.68
N ASP A 244 -12.24 11.89 25.78
CA ASP A 244 -11.81 12.27 27.13
C ASP A 244 -10.81 11.26 27.69
N TRP A 245 -11.27 10.06 28.05
CA TRP A 245 -10.38 8.97 28.48
C TRP A 245 -11.02 7.60 28.27
N VAL A 246 -10.15 6.61 28.08
CA VAL A 246 -10.48 5.18 28.06
C VAL A 246 -9.67 4.46 29.13
N ALA A 247 -10.24 3.44 29.76
CA ALA A 247 -9.65 2.73 30.88
C ALA A 247 -9.89 1.22 30.80
N ILE A 248 -9.04 0.47 31.51
CA ILE A 248 -9.18 -0.97 31.71
C ILE A 248 -9.31 -1.27 33.21
N ASP A 249 -10.32 -2.07 33.58
CA ASP A 249 -10.41 -2.75 34.87
C ASP A 249 -9.78 -4.14 34.72
N LEU A 250 -8.63 -4.35 35.35
CA LEU A 250 -7.90 -5.62 35.33
C LEU A 250 -8.51 -6.69 36.25
N GLY A 251 -9.52 -6.35 37.05
CA GLY A 251 -10.14 -7.22 38.05
C GLY A 251 -9.30 -7.39 39.32
N ALA A 252 -7.98 -7.36 39.20
CA ALA A 252 -7.03 -7.38 40.32
C ALA A 252 -5.85 -6.40 40.06
N PRO A 253 -5.17 -5.91 41.12
CA PRO A 253 -4.01 -5.04 40.94
C PRO A 253 -2.87 -5.71 40.16
N ALA A 254 -2.42 -5.08 39.07
CA ALA A 254 -1.25 -5.49 38.31
C ALA A 254 -0.38 -4.30 37.93
N SER A 255 0.90 -4.57 37.66
CA SER A 255 1.83 -3.63 37.05
C SER A 255 1.67 -3.66 35.54
N ILE A 256 1.80 -2.52 34.88
CA ILE A 256 1.86 -2.41 33.42
C ILE A 256 3.25 -1.91 33.06
N SER A 257 3.96 -2.67 32.23
CA SER A 257 5.29 -2.33 31.71
C SER A 257 5.26 -1.86 30.26
N ARG A 258 4.22 -2.22 29.50
CA ARG A 258 4.09 -1.88 28.09
C ARG A 258 2.62 -1.75 27.70
N ILE A 259 2.33 -0.68 26.95
CA ILE A 259 1.06 -0.48 26.25
C ILE A 259 1.35 -0.67 24.77
N HIS A 260 0.74 -1.66 24.16
CA HIS A 260 0.77 -1.87 22.72
C HIS A 260 -0.51 -1.29 22.13
N TYR A 261 -0.40 -0.41 21.16
CA TYR A 261 -1.58 0.27 20.63
C TYR A 261 -1.48 0.52 19.13
N LEU A 262 -2.64 0.61 18.51
CA LEU A 262 -2.82 0.99 17.12
C LEU A 262 -3.81 2.15 17.07
N PRO A 263 -3.39 3.37 16.68
CA PRO A 263 -4.33 4.43 16.33
C PRO A 263 -5.13 4.04 15.08
N LEU A 264 -6.10 4.87 14.69
CA LEU A 264 -6.79 4.69 13.40
C LEU A 264 -5.79 4.42 12.26
N THR A 265 -6.06 3.35 11.49
CA THR A 265 -5.19 2.93 10.40
C THR A 265 -5.88 2.73 9.08
N ASP A 266 -5.10 2.90 8.01
CA ASP A 266 -5.45 2.54 6.64
C ASP A 266 -4.88 1.17 6.23
N ASP A 267 -4.19 0.48 7.16
CA ASP A 267 -3.54 -0.83 6.97
C ASP A 267 -2.64 -0.89 5.72
N ASN A 268 -2.02 0.25 5.37
CA ASN A 268 -1.10 0.38 4.25
C ASN A 268 0.39 0.35 4.67
N ASN A 269 0.67 0.09 5.95
CA ASN A 269 2.02 -0.23 6.42
C ASN A 269 2.44 -1.62 5.93
N ILE A 270 3.75 -1.88 5.95
CA ILE A 270 4.26 -3.25 5.84
C ILE A 270 3.93 -4.00 7.13
N VAL A 271 3.35 -5.19 6.98
CA VAL A 271 2.86 -6.00 8.09
C VAL A 271 3.66 -7.31 8.17
N PRO A 272 4.21 -7.65 9.35
CA PRO A 272 4.87 -8.93 9.56
C PRO A 272 3.99 -10.13 9.17
N GLY A 273 4.57 -11.14 8.54
CA GLY A 273 3.90 -12.35 8.07
C GLY A 273 3.22 -12.23 6.71
N GLU A 274 3.09 -11.02 6.15
CA GLU A 274 2.53 -10.81 4.82
C GLU A 274 3.60 -10.90 3.72
N THR A 275 3.18 -11.34 2.53
CA THR A 275 4.06 -11.55 1.38
C THR A 275 4.03 -10.37 0.43
N TYR A 276 5.21 -9.85 0.10
CA TYR A 276 5.39 -8.68 -0.75
C TYR A 276 6.31 -8.98 -1.95
N GLU A 277 5.99 -8.42 -3.10
CA GLU A 277 6.81 -8.46 -4.31
C GLU A 277 7.25 -7.03 -4.67
N LEU A 278 8.55 -6.85 -4.93
CA LEU A 278 9.06 -5.60 -5.47
C LEU A 278 9.20 -5.72 -6.98
N LEU A 279 8.61 -4.79 -7.71
CA LEU A 279 8.71 -4.68 -9.17
C LEU A 279 9.51 -3.44 -9.56
N VAL A 280 10.17 -3.49 -10.72
CA VAL A 280 10.83 -2.34 -11.37
C VAL A 280 10.32 -2.17 -12.80
N GLY A 281 10.00 -0.94 -13.18
CA GLY A 281 9.53 -0.58 -14.52
C GLY A 281 10.68 -0.40 -15.52
N ASP A 282 10.52 -0.95 -16.72
CA ASP A 282 11.36 -0.69 -17.90
C ASP A 282 10.50 -0.36 -19.14
N ASP A 283 11.08 -0.45 -20.33
CA ASP A 283 10.40 -0.20 -21.61
C ASP A 283 9.47 -1.32 -22.09
N LYS A 284 9.38 -2.42 -21.34
CA LYS A 284 8.48 -3.55 -21.63
C LYS A 284 7.40 -3.73 -20.56
N GLY A 285 7.61 -3.18 -19.37
CA GLY A 285 6.64 -3.19 -18.28
C GLY A 285 7.29 -3.30 -16.91
N PHE A 286 6.54 -3.84 -15.96
CA PHE A 286 7.07 -4.12 -14.62
C PHE A 286 7.68 -5.52 -14.57
N ASN A 287 8.90 -5.62 -14.07
CA ASN A 287 9.63 -6.87 -13.88
C ASN A 287 9.87 -7.11 -12.40
N SER A 288 9.75 -8.36 -11.95
CA SER A 288 9.98 -8.73 -10.56
C SER A 288 11.45 -8.63 -10.18
N LEU A 289 11.71 -8.01 -9.03
CA LEU A 289 12.98 -8.03 -8.31
C LEU A 289 13.00 -9.05 -7.17
N GLY A 290 11.90 -9.81 -7.01
CA GLY A 290 11.76 -10.86 -6.02
C GLY A 290 10.62 -10.63 -5.04
N MET A 291 10.27 -11.72 -4.37
CA MET A 291 9.20 -11.79 -3.39
C MET A 291 9.77 -12.15 -2.01
N LYS A 292 9.26 -11.54 -0.96
CA LYS A 292 9.70 -11.76 0.43
C LYS A 292 8.49 -11.72 1.37
N VAL A 293 8.55 -12.51 2.44
CA VAL A 293 7.65 -12.35 3.58
C VAL A 293 8.26 -11.30 4.51
N ALA A 294 7.47 -10.31 4.93
CA ALA A 294 7.96 -9.33 5.89
C ALA A 294 8.12 -9.96 7.28
N GLU A 295 9.30 -9.87 7.88
CA GLU A 295 9.52 -10.32 9.26
C GLU A 295 9.20 -9.20 10.28
N TYR A 296 9.25 -7.96 9.83
CA TYR A 296 9.08 -6.76 10.64
C TYR A 296 8.04 -5.82 10.02
N SER A 297 7.75 -4.70 10.68
CA SER A 297 6.91 -3.61 10.15
C SER A 297 7.58 -2.81 9.02
N TYR A 298 8.61 -3.39 8.41
CA TYR A 298 9.33 -2.92 7.25
C TYR A 298 9.87 -4.14 6.49
N ILE A 299 10.24 -3.94 5.24
CA ILE A 299 10.86 -4.96 4.41
C ILE A 299 12.02 -4.36 3.63
N ASP A 300 13.14 -5.08 3.59
CA ASP A 300 14.34 -4.67 2.88
C ASP A 300 14.48 -5.47 1.58
N PHE A 301 14.75 -4.77 0.49
CA PHE A 301 15.15 -5.36 -0.79
C PHE A 301 16.56 -4.90 -1.13
N ASP A 302 17.47 -5.85 -1.24
CA ASP A 302 18.87 -5.60 -1.59
C ASP A 302 19.07 -5.68 -3.10
N SER A 303 20.20 -5.14 -3.59
CA SER A 303 20.59 -5.20 -4.99
C SER A 303 19.55 -4.62 -5.97
N VAL A 304 18.78 -3.62 -5.53
CA VAL A 304 17.78 -2.95 -6.36
C VAL A 304 18.47 -1.96 -7.31
N PRO A 305 18.26 -2.03 -8.64
CA PRO A 305 18.83 -1.08 -9.60
C PRO A 305 18.46 0.37 -9.26
N VAL A 306 19.39 1.33 -9.34
CA VAL A 306 19.11 2.76 -9.09
C VAL A 306 18.34 3.40 -10.26
N ASN A 307 17.75 4.59 -10.04
CA ASN A 307 17.05 5.41 -11.05
C ASN A 307 15.78 4.79 -11.68
N GLY A 308 15.22 3.75 -11.06
CA GLY A 308 14.01 3.07 -11.53
C GLY A 308 12.71 3.69 -11.00
N LEU A 309 11.60 3.33 -11.65
CA LEU A 309 10.27 3.38 -11.05
C LEU A 309 9.97 2.02 -10.43
N TYR A 310 9.57 1.99 -9.17
CA TYR A 310 9.29 0.76 -8.44
C TYR A 310 7.83 0.65 -8.05
N TRP A 311 7.38 -0.58 -7.81
CA TRP A 311 6.04 -0.87 -7.31
C TRP A 311 6.13 -2.04 -6.34
N ILE A 312 5.67 -1.84 -5.10
CA ILE A 312 5.54 -2.92 -4.12
C ILE A 312 4.12 -3.45 -4.14
N ARG A 313 3.98 -4.76 -4.35
CA ARG A 313 2.70 -5.47 -4.34
C ARG A 313 2.57 -6.32 -3.08
N ASN A 314 1.41 -6.31 -2.45
CA ASN A 314 1.05 -7.18 -1.35
C ASN A 314 0.21 -8.35 -1.91
N HIS A 315 0.76 -9.55 -1.84
CA HIS A 315 0.11 -10.78 -2.33
C HIS A 315 -0.73 -11.48 -1.26
N THR A 316 -0.85 -10.90 -0.07
CA THR A 316 -1.67 -11.44 1.04
C THR A 316 -3.02 -10.76 1.13
N LYS A 317 -3.07 -9.42 1.17
CA LYS A 317 -4.32 -8.67 1.32
C LYS A 317 -4.22 -7.21 0.88
N GLY A 318 -5.37 -6.54 0.83
CA GLY A 318 -5.49 -5.13 0.47
C GLY A 318 -5.36 -4.91 -1.05
N ARG A 319 -5.68 -3.70 -1.50
CA ARG A 319 -5.60 -3.31 -2.91
C ARG A 319 -4.91 -1.97 -3.16
N GLU A 320 -4.74 -1.16 -2.10
CA GLU A 320 -4.09 0.14 -2.21
C GLU A 320 -2.57 -0.05 -2.28
N GLU A 321 -2.02 0.22 -3.45
CA GLU A 321 -0.59 0.16 -3.74
C GLU A 321 -0.23 1.34 -4.63
N ARG A 322 0.97 1.87 -4.50
CA ARG A 322 1.39 3.03 -5.30
C ARG A 322 2.81 2.86 -5.80
N ILE A 323 3.02 3.19 -7.07
CA ILE A 323 4.34 3.29 -7.66
C ILE A 323 5.15 4.38 -6.94
N PHE A 324 6.46 4.20 -6.88
CA PHE A 324 7.35 5.13 -6.21
C PHE A 324 8.72 5.21 -6.87
N THR A 325 9.41 6.32 -6.66
CA THR A 325 10.84 6.44 -6.89
C THR A 325 11.57 6.42 -5.56
N PHE A 326 12.86 6.09 -5.58
CA PHE A 326 13.70 6.14 -4.40
C PHE A 326 14.78 7.21 -4.58
N GLU A 327 14.65 8.30 -3.82
CA GLU A 327 15.43 9.50 -3.97
C GLU A 327 16.00 9.92 -2.63
N ARG A 328 17.32 10.20 -2.56
CA ARG A 328 18.00 10.65 -1.34
C ARG A 328 17.69 9.74 -0.13
N ASN A 329 17.75 8.43 -0.36
CA ASN A 329 17.44 7.39 0.63
C ASN A 329 16.02 7.41 1.18
N ARG A 330 15.04 7.88 0.37
CA ARG A 330 13.62 7.94 0.76
C ARG A 330 12.71 7.49 -0.37
N VAL A 331 11.63 6.82 0.01
CA VAL A 331 10.51 6.47 -0.89
C VAL A 331 9.70 7.73 -1.19
N ILE A 332 9.51 8.02 -2.49
CA ILE A 332 8.66 9.09 -2.99
C ILE A 332 7.58 8.48 -3.88
N PHE A 333 6.36 8.37 -3.38
CA PHE A 333 5.22 7.89 -4.14
C PHE A 333 4.85 8.85 -5.27
N ARG A 334 4.51 8.32 -6.45
CA ARG A 334 4.30 9.08 -7.71
C ARG A 334 2.89 8.95 -8.21
#